data_AF-A0A8B6G6Y9-F1
#
_entry.id   AF-A0A8B6G6Y9-F1
#
_cell.length_a   1.000
_cell.length_b   1.000
_cell.length_c   1.000
_cell.angle_alpha   90.00
_cell.angle_beta   90.00
_cell.angle_gamma   90.00
#
_symmetry.space_group_name_H-M   'P 1'
#
loop_
_entity.id
_entity.type
_entity.pdbx_description
1 polymer ?
#
loop_
_entity_poly.entity_id
_entity_poly.type
_entity_poly.pdbx_seq_one_letter_code
_entity_poly.pdbx_strand_id
1 'polypeptide(L)' 'MRKTYSVFETLKIPGPKPVWILGNIHEFKDEDKLSMFKVWRKQYGDVYG' A
#
# COMPACT_ATOMS: atom_id res chain seq x y z
N MET A 1 8.84 -14.21 15.54
CA MET A 1 9.00 -14.19 14.07
C MET A 1 8.42 -12.87 13.56
N ARG A 2 9.20 -12.02 12.87
CA ARG A 2 8.68 -10.74 12.32
C ARG A 2 7.81 -11.06 11.11
N LYS A 3 6.54 -10.64 11.12
CA LYS A 3 5.65 -10.80 9.97
C LYS A 3 6.13 -9.89 8.84
N THR A 4 6.32 -10.43 7.64
CA THR A 4 6.61 -9.64 6.44
C THR A 4 5.47 -8.65 6.20
N TYR A 5 5.81 -7.40 5.90
CA TYR A 5 4.85 -6.31 5.64
C TYR A 5 3.90 -5.89 6.77
N SER A 6 4.21 -6.17 8.04
CA SER A 6 3.32 -5.80 9.15
C SER A 6 3.54 -4.41 9.75
N VAL A 7 4.47 -3.60 9.21
CA VAL A 7 4.87 -2.33 9.83
C VAL A 7 3.69 -1.36 9.91
N PHE A 8 3.01 -1.10 8.81
CA PHE A 8 1.89 -0.17 8.76
C PHE A 8 0.67 -0.68 9.53
N GLU A 9 0.38 -1.98 9.47
CA GLU A 9 -0.64 -2.61 10.31
C GLU A 9 -0.36 -2.41 11.80
N THR A 10 0.89 -2.61 12.23
CA THR A 10 1.32 -2.43 13.63
C THR A 10 1.16 -0.98 14.08
N LEU A 11 1.43 -0.03 13.19
CA LEU A 11 1.29 1.40 13.43
C LEU A 11 -0.14 1.92 13.23
N LYS A 12 -1.09 1.04 12.86
CA LYS A 12 -2.47 1.40 12.49
C LYS A 12 -2.53 2.45 11.36
N ILE A 13 -1.56 2.43 10.45
CA ILE A 13 -1.56 3.23 9.23
C ILE A 13 -2.37 2.47 8.17
N PRO A 14 -3.39 3.09 7.56
CA PRO A 14 -4.19 2.46 6.52
C PRO A 14 -3.39 2.33 5.21
N GLY A 15 -3.78 1.38 4.36
CA GLY A 15 -3.13 1.24 3.06
C GLY A 15 -3.52 -0.03 2.32
N PRO A 16 -2.99 -0.21 1.09
CA PRO A 16 -3.25 -1.37 0.27
C PRO A 16 -2.61 -2.62 0.89
N LYS A 17 -3.31 -3.76 0.83
CA LYS A 17 -2.79 -5.00 1.41
C LYS A 17 -1.70 -5.60 0.52
N PRO A 18 -0.47 -5.80 1.03
CA PRO A 18 0.63 -6.32 0.24
C PRO A 18 0.43 -7.82 -0.04
N VAL A 19 0.80 -8.26 -1.25
CA VAL A 19 0.90 -9.69 -1.54
C VAL A 19 2.27 -10.22 -1.09
N TRP A 20 2.31 -11.49 -0.67
CA TRP A 20 3.43 -12.08 0.08
C TRP A 20 4.83 -11.92 -0.55
N ILE A 21 4.94 -11.92 -1.89
CA ILE A 21 6.22 -11.81 -2.60
C ILE A 21 6.42 -10.43 -3.23
N LEU A 22 5.38 -9.87 -3.86
CA LEU A 22 5.50 -8.66 -4.67
C LEU A 22 5.20 -7.36 -3.91
N GLY A 23 4.71 -7.44 -2.68
CA GLY A 23 4.15 -6.28 -1.99
C GLY A 23 3.01 -5.68 -2.80
N ASN A 24 3.07 -4.39 -3.09
CA ASN A 24 2.07 -3.67 -3.89
C ASN A 24 2.58 -3.31 -5.30
N ILE A 25 3.75 -3.82 -5.72
CA ILE A 25 4.36 -3.45 -7.02
C ILE A 25 3.44 -3.82 -8.19
N HIS A 26 2.64 -4.88 -8.06
CA HIS A 26 1.74 -5.30 -9.14
C HIS A 26 0.66 -4.25 -9.47
N GLU A 27 0.31 -3.37 -8.53
CA GLU A 27 -0.76 -2.37 -8.72
C GLU A 27 -0.33 -1.25 -9.69
N PHE A 28 0.97 -1.15 -10.00
CA PHE A 28 1.52 -0.17 -10.95
C PHE A 28 1.68 -0.70 -12.38
N LYS A 29 1.10 -1.87 -12.71
CA LYS A 29 1.26 -2.48 -14.04
C LYS A 29 0.51 -1.72 -15.14
N ASP A 30 -0.69 -1.24 -14.80
CA ASP A 30 -1.64 -0.70 -15.79
C ASP A 30 -1.86 0.82 -15.63
N GLU A 31 -1.44 1.39 -14.51
CA GLU A 31 -1.63 2.79 -14.13
C GLU A 31 -0.28 3.42 -13.77
N ASP A 32 -0.08 4.70 -14.11
CA ASP A 32 1.11 5.41 -13.68
C ASP A 32 1.13 5.61 -12.15
N LYS A 33 2.33 5.78 -11.59
CA LYS A 33 2.51 5.88 -10.14
C LYS A 33 1.72 7.03 -9.51
N LEU A 34 1.60 8.17 -10.18
CA LEU A 34 0.91 9.34 -9.64
C LEU A 34 -0.60 9.11 -9.59
N SER A 35 -1.17 8.46 -10.62
CA SER A 35 -2.58 8.10 -10.65
C SER A 35 -2.93 7.11 -9.54
N MET A 36 -2.10 6.08 -9.33
CA MET A 36 -2.27 5.14 -8.21
C MET A 36 -2.18 5.83 -6.84
N PHE A 37 -1.24 6.75 -6.65
CA PHE A 37 -1.14 7.51 -5.39
C PHE A 37 -2.35 8.42 -5.15
N LYS A 38 -3.00 8.95 -6.19
CA LYS A 38 -4.26 9.70 -6.05
C LYS A 38 -5.40 8.78 -5.60
N VAL A 39 -5.49 7.57 -6.16
CA VAL A 39 -6.48 6.56 -5.76
C VAL A 39 -6.29 6.19 -4.29
N TRP A 40 -5.07 5.82 -3.90
CA TRP A 40 -4.76 5.46 -2.52
C TRP A 40 -4.99 6.61 -1.55
N ARG A 41 -4.63 7.85 -1.91
CA ARG A 41 -4.93 9.02 -1.08
C ARG A 41 -6.44 9.21 -0.88
N LYS A 42 -7.23 9.05 -1.95
CA LYS A 42 -8.69 9.17 -1.87
C LYS A 42 -9.30 8.09 -0.96
N GLN A 43 -8.71 6.88 -0.95
CA GLN A 43 -9.23 5.74 -0.21
C GLN A 43 -8.77 5.69 1.25
N TYR A 44 -7.51 6.03 1.52
CA TYR A 44 -6.84 5.82 2.80
C TYR A 44 -6.55 7.11 3.56
N GLY A 45 -6.72 8.28 2.91
CA GLY A 45 -6.47 9.59 3.49
C GLY A 45 -5.06 10.12 3.19
N ASP A 46 -4.66 11.16 3.92
CA ASP A 46 -3.41 11.89 3.65
C ASP A 46 -2.14 11.10 4.03
N VAL A 47 -2.27 10.07 4.87
CA VAL A 47 -1.17 9.19 5.28
C VAL A 47 -1.59 7.74 5.04
N TYR A 48 -0.83 7.04 4.21
CA TYR A 48 -1.02 5.62 3.91
C TYR A 48 0.32 4.90 3.72
N GLY A 49 0.30 3.57 3.81
CA GLY A 49 1.50 2.74 3.65
C GLY A 49 1.21 1.30 3.24
#